data_AF-A0A2A5HBJ8-F1
#
_entry.id   AF-A0A2A5HBJ8-F1
#
_cell.length_a   1.000
_cell.length_b   1.000
_cell.length_c   1.000
_cell.angle_alpha   90.00
_cell.angle_beta   90.00
_cell.angle_gamma   90.00
#
_symmetry.space_group_name_H-M   'P 1'
#
loop_
_entity.id
_entity.type
_entity.pdbx_description
1 polymer ?
#
loop_
_entity_poly.entity_id
_entity_poly.type
_entity_poly.pdbx_seq_one_letter_code
_entity_poly.pdbx_strand_id
1 'polypeptide(L)' 'MLHTFEGHYWGMHLFWWILWIILLFWIFAIPADIPGQRKKKDTPLDILKKRYANGEIDAQEYDKMKKTLEK' A
#
# COMPACT_ATOMS: atom_id res chain seq x y z
N MET A 1 -23.25 -45.47 23.74
CA MET A 1 -21.90 -45.10 23.24
C MET A 1 -21.99 -44.87 21.73
N LEU A 2 -22.66 -43.80 21.27
CA LEU A 2 -22.73 -43.43 19.85
C LEU A 2 -23.01 -41.92 19.72
N HIS A 3 -21.97 -41.10 19.86
CA HIS A 3 -22.04 -39.65 19.60
C HIS A 3 -20.68 -39.15 19.07
N THR A 4 -20.20 -39.66 17.93
CA THR A 4 -18.95 -39.13 17.32
C THR A 4 -18.89 -39.20 15.79
N PHE A 5 -20.01 -39.31 15.07
CA PHE A 5 -19.98 -39.47 13.60
C PHE A 5 -20.76 -38.43 12.78
N GLU A 6 -21.11 -37.28 13.37
CA GLU A 6 -21.70 -36.14 12.62
C GLU A 6 -20.76 -34.92 12.50
N GLY A 7 -19.47 -35.05 12.81
CA GLY A 7 -18.51 -33.94 12.79
C GLY A 7 -17.73 -33.76 11.47
N HIS A 8 -17.82 -34.71 10.53
CA HIS A 8 -16.87 -34.79 9.41
C HIS A 8 -17.17 -33.85 8.24
N TYR A 9 -18.44 -33.46 8.03
CA TYR A 9 -18.80 -32.52 6.98
C TYR A 9 -18.47 -31.06 7.36
N TRP A 10 -18.59 -30.72 8.64
CA TRP A 10 -18.21 -29.40 9.16
C TRP A 10 -16.69 -29.22 9.23
N GLY A 11 -15.95 -30.26 9.63
CA GLY A 11 -14.49 -30.20 9.74
C GLY A 11 -13.77 -29.93 8.41
N MET A 12 -14.25 -30.54 7.32
CA MET A 12 -13.67 -30.34 5.99
C MET A 12 -13.95 -28.92 5.46
N HIS A 13 -15.15 -28.39 5.71
CA HIS A 13 -15.52 -27.05 5.26
C HIS A 13 -14.81 -25.94 6.05
N LEU A 14 -14.65 -26.13 7.37
CA LEU A 14 -13.90 -25.23 8.24
C LEU A 14 -12.44 -25.13 7.81
N PHE A 15 -11.80 -26.25 7.48
CA PHE A 15 -10.42 -26.24 7.00
C PHE A 15 -10.25 -25.41 5.73
N TRP A 16 -11.21 -25.51 4.80
CA TRP A 16 -11.22 -24.70 3.57
C TRP A 16 -11.36 -23.20 3.87
N TRP A 17 -12.28 -22.82 4.76
CA TRP A 17 -12.43 -21.42 5.19
C TRP A 17 -11.20 -20.87 5.91
N ILE A 18 -10.56 -21.68 6.77
CA ILE A 18 -9.34 -21.28 7.50
C ILE A 18 -8.21 -20.97 6.52
N LEU A 19 -8.05 -21.77 5.46
CA LEU A 19 -7.04 -21.53 4.41
C LEU A 19 -7.26 -20.16 3.73
N TRP A 20 -8.50 -19.83 3.37
CA TRP A 20 -8.84 -18.52 2.79
C TRP A 20 -8.59 -17.36 3.75
N ILE A 21 -8.95 -17.50 5.02
CA ILE A 21 -8.71 -16.49 6.06
C ILE A 21 -7.21 -16.23 6.21
N ILE A 22 -6.39 -17.27 6.27
CA ILE A 22 -4.93 -17.16 6.36
C ILE A 22 -4.36 -16.45 5.14
N LEU A 23 -4.82 -16.80 3.93
CA LEU A 23 -4.36 -16.15 2.70
C LEU A 23 -4.71 -14.67 2.66
N LEU A 24 -5.93 -14.29 3.04
CA LEU A 24 -6.33 -12.89 3.15
C LEU A 24 -5.53 -12.15 4.22
N PHE A 25 -5.33 -12.76 5.38
CA PHE A 25 -4.50 -12.18 6.44
C PHE A 25 -3.07 -11.97 5.96
N TRP A 26 -2.49 -12.90 5.20
CA TRP A 26 -1.16 -12.76 4.63
C TRP A 26 -1.08 -11.60 3.63
N ILE A 27 -2.11 -11.40 2.80
CA ILE A 27 -2.20 -10.26 1.87
C ILE A 27 -2.25 -8.92 2.62
N PHE A 28 -2.93 -8.86 3.76
CA PHE A 28 -3.02 -7.66 4.59
C PHE A 28 -1.83 -7.46 5.55
N ALA A 29 -1.19 -8.55 5.97
CA ALA A 29 -0.04 -8.57 6.88
C ALA A 29 1.28 -8.34 6.16
N ILE A 30 1.34 -8.59 4.84
CA ILE A 30 2.31 -7.92 4.00
C ILE A 30 1.95 -6.43 4.14
N PRO A 31 2.82 -5.58 4.74
CA PRO A 31 2.70 -4.17 4.47
C PRO A 31 2.86 -4.12 2.96
N ALA A 32 1.74 -3.97 2.25
CA ALA A 32 1.76 -3.47 0.91
C ALA A 32 2.41 -2.11 1.09
N ASP A 33 3.74 -2.11 1.00
CA ASP A 33 4.53 -0.98 0.59
C ASP A 33 3.98 -0.75 -0.81
N ILE A 34 2.83 -0.08 -0.86
CA ILE A 34 2.10 0.16 -2.09
C ILE A 34 3.14 0.94 -2.89
N PRO A 35 3.78 0.35 -3.92
CA PRO A 35 4.86 1.03 -4.63
C PRO A 35 4.32 2.22 -5.44
N GLY A 36 3.00 2.46 -5.34
CA GLY A 36 2.24 3.57 -5.88
C GLY A 36 1.51 4.45 -4.86
N GLN A 37 1.71 4.32 -3.53
CA GLN A 37 1.26 5.37 -2.58
C GLN A 37 2.14 6.63 -2.65
N ARG A 38 3.12 6.66 -3.56
CA ARG A 38 3.63 7.89 -4.18
C ARG A 38 2.62 8.57 -5.13
N LYS A 39 1.36 8.13 -5.17
CA LYS A 39 0.24 8.91 -5.75
C LYS A 39 -0.59 9.64 -4.70
N LYS A 40 -0.08 9.89 -3.50
CA LYS A 40 -0.65 10.94 -2.65
C LYS A 40 -0.26 12.29 -3.24
N LYS A 41 -0.99 12.69 -4.29
CA LYS A 41 -1.00 14.03 -4.89
C LYS A 41 0.42 14.55 -5.09
N ASP A 42 1.02 14.34 -6.27
CA ASP A 42 2.21 15.10 -6.67
C ASP A 42 1.92 16.59 -6.38
N THR A 43 2.41 17.06 -5.24
CA THR A 43 2.24 18.45 -4.87
C THR A 43 3.04 19.25 -5.89
N PRO A 44 2.68 20.50 -6.15
CA PRO A 44 3.49 21.35 -7.01
C PRO A 44 5.00 21.32 -6.63
N LEU A 45 5.30 21.10 -5.35
CA LEU A 45 6.64 20.87 -4.81
C LEU A 45 7.32 19.57 -5.29
N ASP A 46 6.58 18.46 -5.44
CA ASP A 46 7.13 17.18 -5.91
C ASP A 46 7.49 17.24 -7.40
N ILE A 47 6.62 17.88 -8.20
CA ILE A 47 6.87 18.17 -9.62
C ILE A 47 8.12 19.06 -9.76
N LEU A 48 8.22 20.08 -8.92
CA LEU A 48 9.37 20.99 -8.90
C LEU A 48 10.66 20.23 -8.53
N LYS A 49 10.62 19.36 -7.53
CA LYS A 49 11.76 18.54 -7.09
C LYS A 49 12.22 17.58 -8.19
N LYS A 50 11.27 16.99 -8.94
CA LYS A 50 11.56 16.10 -10.06
C LYS A 50 12.28 16.84 -11.19
N ARG A 51 11.84 18.06 -11.53
CA ARG A 51 12.49 18.92 -12.54
C ARG A 51 13.89 19.36 -12.11
N TYR A 52 14.08 19.67 -10.82
CA TYR A 52 15.40 19.96 -10.27
C TYR A 52 16.33 18.75 -10.36
N ALA A 53 15.83 17.55 -10.01
CA ALA A 53 16.61 16.32 -10.12
C ALA A 53 16.96 15.94 -11.57
N ASN A 54 16.10 16.31 -12.54
CA ASN A 54 16.40 16.19 -13.96
C ASN A 54 17.39 17.24 -14.47
N GLY A 55 17.74 18.26 -13.68
CA GLY A 55 18.59 19.38 -14.11
C GLY A 55 17.89 20.36 -15.06
N GLU A 56 16.56 20.33 -15.15
CA GLU A 56 15.78 21.25 -16.00
C GLU A 56 15.66 22.65 -15.38
N ILE A 57 15.90 22.78 -14.08
CA ILE A 57 15.86 24.04 -13.33
C ILE A 57 17.08 24.18 -12.42
N ASP A 58 17.58 25.40 -12.28
CA ASP A 58 18.67 25.72 -11.38
C ASP A 58 18.21 25.77 -9.90
N ALA A 59 19.15 25.59 -8.97
CA ALA A 59 18.89 25.66 -7.53
C ALA A 59 18.25 27.00 -7.11
N GLN A 60 18.59 28.11 -7.78
CA GLN A 60 17.99 29.42 -7.49
C GLN A 60 16.52 29.50 -7.91
N GLU A 61 16.14 28.93 -9.05
CA GLU A 61 14.74 28.88 -9.48
C GLU A 61 13.91 27.95 -8.58
N TYR A 62 14.49 26.82 -8.19
CA TYR A 62 13.88 25.90 -7.24
C TYR A 62 13.51 26.59 -5.93
N ASP A 63 14.42 27.36 -5.33
CA ASP A 63 14.17 28.06 -4.05
C ASP A 63 13.05 29.12 -4.16
N LYS A 64 13.02 29.88 -5.27
CA LYS A 64 11.97 30.88 -5.53
C LYS A 64 10.59 30.23 -5.66
N MET A 65 10.48 29.16 -6.44
CA MET A 65 9.22 28.46 -6.66
C MET A 65 8.75 27.75 -5.38
N LYS A 66 9.67 27.16 -4.61
CA LYS A 66 9.38 26.56 -3.31
C LYS A 66 8.76 27.58 -2.34
N LYS A 67 9.39 28.75 -2.19
CA LYS A 67 8.88 29.85 -1.33
C LYS A 67 7.53 30.40 -1.78
N THR A 68 7.24 30.34 -3.08
CA THR A 68 5.95 30.79 -3.63
C THR A 68 4.84 29.79 -3.33
N LEU A 69 5.16 28.49 -3.32
CA LEU A 69 4.22 27.40 -3.06
C LEU A 69 3.97 27.14 -1.56
N GLU A 70 4.87 27.59 -0.69
CA GLU A 70 4.71 27.54 0.78
C GLU A 70 3.90 28.73 1.36
N LYS A 71 3.49 29.70 0.52
CA LYS A 71 2.78 30.92 0.92
C LYS A 71 1.29 30.82 0.64
#